data_AF-A0A817E229-F1
#
_entry.id   AF-A0A817E229-F1
#
_cell.length_a   1.000
_cell.length_b   1.000
_cell.length_c   1.000
_cell.angle_alpha   90.00
_cell.angle_beta   90.00
_cell.angle_gamma   90.00
#
_symmetry.space_group_name_H-M   'P 1'
#
loop_
_entity.id
_entity.type
_entity.pdbx_description
1 polymer ?
#
loop_
_entity_poly.entity_id
_entity_poly.type
_entity_poly.pdbx_seq_one_letter_code
_entity_poly.pdbx_strand_id
1 'polypeptide(L)'
;MHRARTQKRLDSWGPFLTKTEDNSQLKISPTLLTDISRAFDPYYNYRQLPPAFNRFIRQLILPSFVYTSLINICKQLRKMLEINDKRTLKQSFEFFLEYSTHEKPSLFIRSLLLLSYLPSMQGCLLSSRKIFGQILFTEQVKYEIRSFIVPPLLTLKYISIDNETLNYSENFFQRACVPFSNLFYSLCNNHARTREKLSNLLDEFSVLQDESEKLDQWLHKYLIQHIIQTNLSTTNAQALLLVEKTSYFFQFILHWTLLIMEYYLLMGFDLSLYSKRELYDVYFYFAQIILFTHINVYKTSKNILNTTVSFLVQLNQKQQTNKNQINNPFIQQLNNLVQQHTNDDPLIELINENNSSQKKNKRKNPNGLLATNNEYHEQELLLINGHFSMSTAMHRCLKALDIERRLKFSSNDSNYFLRDEIRYRHRFLPFANLCAPPYMPHTDFLHIQHLSDNRYTASELYQDAINNFSQAKTYFENYLNRITTSKQYQQQQTLSRTFTIGITSLIDVESYIRIAKTNGIVLKLLLSGHKPDVKIDFDFSLHAHYPTLKL
;
A
#
# COMPACT_ATOMS: atom_id res chain seq x y z
N MET A 1 35.53 46.30 12.77
CA MET A 1 34.53 46.16 11.67
C MET A 1 33.21 45.49 12.05
N HIS A 2 33.11 44.68 13.11
CA HIS A 2 31.83 44.01 13.49
C HIS A 2 30.80 44.89 14.21
N ARG A 3 31.21 45.93 14.95
CA ARG A 3 30.29 46.88 15.62
C ARG A 3 29.56 47.84 14.66
N ALA A 4 30.14 48.13 13.49
CA ALA A 4 29.53 49.03 12.50
C ALA A 4 28.41 48.35 11.67
N ARG A 5 28.34 47.01 11.66
CA ARG A 5 27.31 46.25 10.94
C ARG A 5 26.06 45.97 11.78
N THR A 6 26.15 46.05 13.11
CA THR A 6 25.00 45.90 14.02
C THR A 6 24.17 47.18 14.09
N GLN A 7 24.79 48.37 14.06
CA GLN A 7 24.05 49.64 14.05
C GLN A 7 23.20 49.81 12.78
N LYS A 8 23.76 49.50 11.61
CA LYS A 8 23.06 49.58 10.31
C LYS A 8 21.89 48.59 10.13
N ARG A 9 21.71 47.62 11.04
CA ARG A 9 20.60 46.65 10.97
C ARG A 9 19.38 47.07 11.79
N LEU A 10 19.56 47.88 12.83
CA LEU A 10 18.46 48.44 13.62
C LEU A 10 17.66 49.47 12.82
N ASP A 11 18.32 50.23 11.94
CA ASP A 11 17.67 51.23 11.08
C ASP A 11 16.78 50.61 9.98
N SER A 12 16.92 49.31 9.70
CA SER A 12 16.09 48.60 8.70
C SER A 12 14.77 48.05 9.26
N TRP A 13 14.50 48.25 10.55
CA TRP A 13 13.29 47.81 11.25
C TRP A 13 12.26 48.96 11.45
N GLY A 14 12.24 49.95 10.55
CA GLY A 14 11.10 50.86 10.36
C GLY A 14 11.02 51.26 8.89
N PRO A 15 9.84 51.20 8.21
CA PRO A 15 8.50 51.44 8.76
C PRO A 15 7.48 50.32 8.42
N PHE A 16 7.05 49.55 9.41
CA PHE A 16 5.78 48.79 9.36
C PHE A 16 4.89 49.14 10.57
N LEU A 17 4.89 50.42 10.93
CA LEU A 17 3.86 51.01 11.79
C LEU A 17 2.97 51.90 10.90
N THR A 18 2.12 51.26 10.10
CA THR A 18 0.93 51.93 9.59
C THR A 18 -0.01 52.15 10.77
N LYS A 19 -0.30 53.43 11.04
CA LYS A 19 -1.30 53.90 11.98
C LYS A 19 -2.62 53.17 11.76
N THR A 20 -3.03 52.38 12.75
CA THR A 20 -4.43 52.24 13.12
C THR A 20 -4.48 52.46 14.62
N GLU A 21 -5.19 53.52 14.99
CA GLU A 21 -5.41 53.96 16.36
C GLU A 21 -6.09 52.84 17.15
N ASP A 22 -5.41 52.36 18.20
CA ASP A 22 -6.04 52.07 19.48
C ASP A 22 -4.96 52.01 20.56
N ASN A 23 -5.06 52.95 21.49
CA ASN A 23 -4.10 53.23 22.55
C ASN A 23 -4.07 52.10 23.59
N SER A 24 -3.12 51.18 23.44
CA SER A 24 -2.54 50.44 24.57
C SER A 24 -1.05 50.20 24.33
N GLN A 25 -0.28 51.30 24.27
CA GLN A 25 1.17 51.22 24.30
C GLN A 25 1.60 50.67 25.66
N LEU A 26 1.95 49.37 25.71
CA LEU A 26 2.83 48.82 26.73
C LEU A 26 4.14 49.61 26.70
N LYS A 27 4.26 50.59 27.62
CA LYS A 27 5.51 51.31 27.86
C LYS A 27 6.54 50.31 28.41
N ILE A 28 7.37 49.77 27.53
CA ILE A 28 8.59 49.07 27.95
C ILE A 28 9.55 50.14 28.47
N SER A 29 9.84 50.11 29.77
CA SER A 29 10.80 51.03 30.38
C SER A 29 12.20 50.79 29.79
N PRO A 30 12.97 51.84 29.46
CA PRO A 30 14.28 51.70 28.83
C PRO A 30 15.36 51.17 29.78
N THR A 31 15.04 50.99 31.07
CA THR A 31 15.95 50.55 32.13
C THR A 31 16.13 49.02 32.22
N LEU A 32 15.46 48.25 31.34
CA LEU A 32 15.54 46.77 31.32
C LEU A 32 16.13 46.20 30.02
N LEU A 33 16.83 47.01 29.23
CA LEU A 33 17.66 46.53 28.11
C LEU A 33 18.95 45.92 28.67
N THR A 34 18.81 44.73 29.28
CA THR A 34 19.93 43.83 29.53
C THR A 34 20.63 43.54 28.20
N ASP A 35 21.96 43.54 28.18
CA ASP A 35 22.73 43.22 26.97
C ASP A 35 22.48 41.76 26.56
N ILE A 36 21.53 41.57 25.64
CA ILE A 36 21.10 40.25 25.13
C ILE A 36 22.13 39.68 24.13
N SER A 37 23.22 40.39 23.82
CA SER A 37 24.22 39.97 22.84
C SER A 37 24.88 38.61 23.16
N ARG A 38 24.81 38.17 24.42
CA ARG A 38 25.28 36.87 24.91
C ARG A 38 24.18 35.88 25.30
N ALA A 39 22.91 36.18 25.03
CA ALA A 39 21.82 35.27 25.42
C ALA A 39 21.86 33.92 24.67
N PHE A 40 22.46 33.90 23.47
CA PHE A 40 22.75 32.68 22.72
C PHE A 40 24.27 32.60 22.50
N ASP A 41 24.97 31.82 23.34
CA ASP A 41 26.42 31.68 23.26
C ASP A 41 26.82 30.53 22.30
N PRO A 42 27.32 30.82 21.08
CA PRO A 42 27.81 29.79 20.15
C PRO A 42 29.01 29.01 20.70
N TYR A 43 29.67 29.55 21.74
CA TYR A 43 30.84 28.96 22.35
C TYR A 43 30.53 28.07 23.56
N TYR A 44 29.25 27.83 23.88
CA TYR A 44 28.87 26.89 24.95
C TYR A 44 29.50 25.49 24.75
N ASN A 45 29.53 25.02 23.50
CA ASN A 45 30.17 23.75 23.11
C ASN A 45 31.70 23.75 23.24
N TYR A 46 32.36 24.88 23.53
CA TYR A 46 33.81 24.91 23.79
C TYR A 46 34.13 24.65 25.26
N ARG A 47 33.13 24.72 26.15
CA ARG A 47 33.31 24.57 27.61
C ARG A 47 33.01 23.15 28.10
N GLN A 48 32.15 22.42 27.38
CA GLN A 48 31.98 20.98 27.54
C GLN A 48 32.80 20.32 26.45
N LEU A 49 33.59 19.28 26.73
CA LEU A 49 34.31 18.50 25.71
C LEU A 49 33.27 17.75 24.86
N PRO A 50 32.82 18.24 23.69
CA PRO A 50 31.85 17.50 22.92
C PRO A 50 32.62 16.44 22.13
N PRO A 51 32.14 15.20 22.04
CA PRO A 51 32.73 14.21 21.13
C PRO A 51 32.57 14.58 19.63
N ALA A 52 32.00 15.75 19.31
CA ALA A 52 31.68 16.19 17.96
C ALA A 52 32.31 17.55 17.63
N PHE A 53 32.71 17.73 16.36
CA PHE A 53 33.24 19.00 15.85
C PHE A 53 32.24 20.15 16.03
N ASN A 54 32.79 21.34 16.32
CA ASN A 54 32.01 22.56 16.46
C ASN A 54 31.24 22.89 15.18
N ARG A 55 29.93 23.12 15.33
CA ARG A 55 29.04 23.53 14.23
C ARG A 55 28.68 25.00 14.40
N PHE A 56 28.82 25.78 13.33
CA PHE A 56 28.35 27.17 13.32
C PHE A 56 26.84 27.23 13.51
N ILE A 57 26.36 28.22 14.28
CA ILE A 57 24.93 28.50 14.40
C ILE A 57 24.39 28.79 12.98
N ARG A 58 23.39 28.03 12.56
CA ARG A 58 22.68 28.24 11.30
C ARG A 58 21.94 29.58 11.35
N GLN A 59 21.73 30.20 10.19
CA GLN A 59 21.02 31.46 10.05
C GLN A 59 19.73 31.49 10.89
N LEU A 60 19.57 32.53 11.73
CA LEU A 60 18.35 32.75 12.49
C LEU A 60 17.17 32.87 11.52
N ILE A 61 16.14 32.08 11.79
CA ILE A 61 14.93 32.00 10.97
C ILE A 61 14.02 33.16 11.33
N LEU A 62 13.42 33.81 10.34
CA LEU A 62 12.45 34.88 10.55
C LEU A 62 11.22 34.35 11.32
N PRO A 63 10.66 35.12 12.28
CA PRO A 63 9.49 34.68 13.05
C PRO A 63 8.29 34.26 12.20
N SER A 64 8.04 34.94 11.07
CA SER A 64 6.97 34.61 10.14
C SER A 64 7.06 33.16 9.63
N PHE A 65 8.26 32.71 9.25
CA PHE A 65 8.50 31.34 8.79
C PHE A 65 8.27 30.32 9.91
N VAL A 66 8.61 30.67 11.15
CA VAL A 66 8.34 29.81 12.32
C VAL A 66 6.84 29.61 12.50
N TYR A 67 6.05 30.69 12.47
CA TYR A 67 4.59 30.59 12.58
C TYR A 67 3.98 29.80 11.43
N THR A 68 4.42 29.99 10.18
CA THR A 68 3.96 29.18 9.05
C THR A 68 4.29 27.69 9.25
N SER A 69 5.49 27.37 9.76
CA SER A 69 5.89 26.00 10.05
C SER A 69 5.04 25.37 11.16
N LEU A 70 4.74 26.11 12.22
CA LEU A 70 3.87 25.66 13.31
C LEU A 70 2.43 25.42 12.82
N ILE A 71 1.89 26.31 11.99
CA ILE A 71 0.57 26.12 11.36
C ILE A 71 0.57 24.85 10.51
N ASN A 72 1.64 24.58 9.75
CA ASN A 72 1.74 23.37 8.94
C ASN A 72 1.76 22.10 9.81
N ILE A 73 2.51 22.11 10.92
CA ILE A 73 2.52 21.02 11.90
C ILE A 73 1.10 20.79 12.45
N CYS A 74 0.37 21.83 12.82
CA CYS A 74 -1.01 21.71 13.30
C CYS A 74 -1.95 21.12 12.24
N LYS A 75 -1.81 21.50 10.96
CA LYS A 75 -2.59 20.93 9.85
C LYS A 75 -2.28 19.44 9.67
N GLN A 76 -1.00 19.07 9.67
CA GLN A 76 -0.57 17.69 9.55
C GLN A 76 -1.08 16.86 10.74
N LEU A 77 -1.00 17.36 11.98
CA LEU A 77 -1.56 16.71 13.15
C LEU A 77 -3.07 16.50 13.05
N ARG A 78 -3.81 17.49 12.54
CA ARG A 78 -5.27 17.34 12.32
C ARG A 78 -5.56 16.24 11.32
N LYS A 79 -4.86 16.22 10.17
CA LYS A 79 -5.02 15.16 9.16
C LYS A 79 -4.64 13.78 9.71
N MET A 80 -3.63 13.71 10.59
CA MET A 80 -3.25 12.46 11.27
C MET A 80 -4.43 11.79 11.98
N LEU A 81 -5.36 12.56 12.56
CA LEU A 81 -6.50 12.05 13.31
C LEU A 81 -7.51 11.29 12.44
N GLU A 82 -7.49 11.47 11.11
CA GLU A 82 -8.32 10.71 10.16
C GLU A 82 -7.99 9.20 10.17
N ILE A 83 -6.86 8.79 10.79
CA ILE A 83 -6.56 7.38 11.01
C ILE A 83 -7.62 6.68 11.87
N ASN A 84 -8.33 7.42 12.73
CA ASN A 84 -9.39 6.88 13.60
C ASN A 84 -10.60 6.38 12.79
N ASP A 85 -10.80 6.91 11.58
CA ASP A 85 -11.88 6.48 10.69
C ASP A 85 -11.53 5.21 9.92
N LYS A 86 -10.26 4.79 9.95
CA LYS A 86 -9.75 3.62 9.22
C LYS A 86 -9.93 2.36 10.08
N ARG A 87 -10.87 1.51 9.67
CA ARG A 87 -11.30 0.34 10.45
C ARG A 87 -10.63 -0.96 10.04
N THR A 88 -10.05 -1.02 8.85
CA THR A 88 -9.41 -2.23 8.30
C THR A 88 -7.90 -2.06 8.26
N LEU A 89 -7.13 -3.16 8.31
CA LEU A 89 -5.66 -3.10 8.25
C LEU A 89 -5.24 -2.46 6.93
N LYS A 90 -5.96 -2.79 5.85
CA LYS A 90 -5.79 -2.17 4.54
C LYS A 90 -6.00 -0.67 4.55
N GLN A 91 -7.13 -0.18 5.07
CA GLN A 91 -7.41 1.26 5.14
C GLN A 91 -6.36 2.02 5.96
N SER A 92 -5.90 1.42 7.06
CA SER A 92 -4.83 2.00 7.86
C SER A 92 -3.51 2.04 7.08
N PHE A 93 -3.16 0.96 6.38
CA PHE A 93 -1.98 0.91 5.53
C PHE A 93 -2.02 1.99 4.44
N GLU A 94 -3.14 2.10 3.72
CA GLU A 94 -3.36 3.11 2.68
C GLU A 94 -3.17 4.53 3.23
N PHE A 95 -3.72 4.80 4.41
CA PHE A 95 -3.54 6.08 5.07
C PHE A 95 -2.07 6.35 5.42
N PHE A 96 -1.37 5.38 6.04
CA PHE A 96 0.05 5.55 6.39
C PHE A 96 0.91 5.80 5.16
N LEU A 97 0.65 5.06 4.08
CA LEU A 97 1.34 5.21 2.82
C LEU A 97 1.13 6.61 2.26
N GLU A 98 -0.12 7.10 2.24
CA GLU A 98 -0.48 8.39 1.65
C GLU A 98 0.08 9.55 2.42
N TYR A 99 -0.07 9.43 3.73
CA TYR A 99 0.43 10.41 4.65
C TYR A 99 1.96 10.49 4.52
N SER A 100 2.64 9.36 4.31
CA SER A 100 4.10 9.34 4.07
C SER A 100 4.49 9.92 2.69
N THR A 101 3.75 9.61 1.62
CA THR A 101 4.11 9.99 0.24
C THR A 101 3.75 11.43 -0.12
N HIS A 102 2.50 11.84 0.13
CA HIS A 102 1.98 13.14 -0.31
C HIS A 102 2.21 14.26 0.70
N GLU A 103 1.97 14.01 1.99
CA GLU A 103 2.09 15.06 3.02
C GLU A 103 3.53 15.30 3.47
N LYS A 104 4.42 14.31 3.26
CA LYS A 104 5.84 14.31 3.69
C LYS A 104 6.02 14.87 5.12
N PRO A 105 5.33 14.30 6.12
CA PRO A 105 5.32 14.77 7.50
C PRO A 105 6.70 14.74 8.15
N SER A 106 6.89 15.65 9.11
CA SER A 106 8.09 15.66 9.94
C SER A 106 8.26 14.34 10.70
N LEU A 107 9.50 14.05 11.14
CA LEU A 107 9.78 12.87 11.94
C LEU A 107 8.91 12.82 13.20
N PHE A 108 8.71 13.96 13.86
CA PHE A 108 7.86 14.07 15.04
C PHE A 108 6.44 13.55 14.78
N ILE A 109 5.85 13.97 13.67
CA ILE A 109 4.47 13.61 13.32
C ILE A 109 4.37 12.14 12.89
N ARG A 110 5.36 11.62 12.14
CA ARG A 110 5.42 10.19 11.80
C ARG A 110 5.54 9.30 13.03
N SER A 111 6.35 9.71 14.00
CA SER A 111 6.47 9.02 15.28
C SER A 111 5.17 9.07 16.07
N LEU A 112 4.48 10.22 16.09
CA LEU A 112 3.20 10.34 16.76
C LEU A 112 2.12 9.44 16.14
N LEU A 113 2.00 9.45 14.80
CA LEU A 113 1.07 8.57 14.07
C LEU A 113 1.27 7.10 14.44
N LEU A 114 2.53 6.66 14.45
CA LEU A 114 2.89 5.30 14.81
C LEU A 114 2.54 4.96 16.27
N LEU A 115 2.86 5.86 17.22
CA LEU A 115 2.56 5.66 18.63
C LEU A 115 1.05 5.68 18.91
N SER A 116 0.28 6.48 18.17
CA SER A 116 -1.18 6.51 18.27
C SER A 116 -1.80 5.22 17.74
N TYR A 117 -1.33 4.71 16.60
CA TYR A 117 -1.89 3.51 15.98
C TYR A 117 -1.44 2.21 16.65
N LEU A 118 -0.14 2.10 16.95
CA LEU A 118 0.50 0.94 17.58
C LEU A 118 1.28 1.38 18.83
N PRO A 119 0.57 1.67 19.94
CA PRO A 119 1.22 2.10 21.18
C PRO A 119 2.16 1.02 21.70
N SER A 120 3.41 1.39 21.97
CA SER A 120 4.38 0.48 22.56
C SER A 120 4.11 0.30 24.05
N MET A 121 3.52 -0.83 24.43
CA MET A 121 3.55 -1.28 25.83
C MET A 121 4.91 -1.93 26.09
N GLN A 122 5.66 -1.43 27.08
CA GLN A 122 6.91 -2.07 27.50
C GLN A 122 6.66 -3.53 27.89
N GLY A 123 7.53 -4.44 27.44
CA GLY A 123 7.46 -5.88 27.76
C GLY A 123 6.46 -6.71 26.93
N CYS A 124 5.67 -6.09 26.04
CA CYS A 124 4.73 -6.83 25.19
C CYS A 124 5.44 -7.38 23.94
N LEU A 125 5.33 -8.69 23.70
CA LEU A 125 5.80 -9.31 22.46
C LEU A 125 5.13 -8.64 21.25
N LEU A 126 5.84 -8.53 20.13
CA LEU A 126 5.31 -7.95 18.88
C LEU A 126 4.01 -8.65 18.43
N SER A 127 3.84 -9.93 18.78
CA SER A 127 2.67 -10.75 18.47
C SER A 127 1.40 -10.43 19.28
N SER A 128 1.52 -9.81 20.46
CA SER A 128 0.39 -9.52 21.37
C SER A 128 -0.03 -8.06 21.37
N ARG A 129 0.35 -7.31 20.33
CA ARG A 129 0.07 -5.88 20.23
C ARG A 129 -1.40 -5.60 19.96
N LYS A 130 -1.83 -4.43 20.39
CA LYS A 130 -3.19 -3.92 20.17
C LYS A 130 -3.15 -2.64 19.35
N ILE A 131 -3.96 -2.59 18.31
CA ILE A 131 -4.23 -1.38 17.53
C ILE A 131 -5.03 -0.42 18.41
N PHE A 132 -4.58 0.83 18.49
CA PHE A 132 -5.08 1.85 19.40
C PHE A 132 -5.13 1.41 20.88
N GLY A 133 -4.33 0.40 21.26
CA GLY A 133 -4.35 -0.18 22.62
C GLY A 133 -5.57 -1.04 22.95
N GLN A 134 -6.54 -1.16 22.02
CA GLN A 134 -7.82 -1.83 22.28
C GLN A 134 -7.99 -3.11 21.45
N ILE A 135 -7.79 -3.02 20.14
CA ILE A 135 -8.10 -4.11 19.19
C ILE A 135 -6.91 -5.03 19.06
N LEU A 136 -7.08 -6.32 19.33
CA LEU A 136 -6.00 -7.30 19.17
C LEU A 136 -5.57 -7.38 17.69
N PHE A 137 -4.26 -7.28 17.43
CA PHE A 137 -3.74 -7.24 16.07
C PHE A 137 -4.04 -8.54 15.29
N THR A 138 -4.03 -9.70 15.97
CA THR A 138 -4.40 -11.00 15.37
C THR A 138 -5.83 -11.00 14.82
N GLU A 139 -6.78 -10.42 15.55
CA GLU A 139 -8.18 -10.34 15.13
C GLU A 139 -8.33 -9.42 13.91
N GLN A 140 -7.52 -8.38 13.83
CA GLN A 140 -7.47 -7.52 12.65
C GLN A 140 -6.92 -8.25 11.42
N VAL A 141 -5.86 -9.06 11.58
CA VAL A 141 -5.31 -9.89 10.50
C VAL A 141 -6.36 -10.90 10.03
N LYS A 142 -7.03 -11.61 10.94
CA LYS A 142 -8.13 -12.53 10.61
C LYS A 142 -9.26 -11.83 9.87
N TYR A 143 -9.64 -10.63 10.33
CA TYR A 143 -10.66 -9.81 9.68
C TYR A 143 -10.27 -9.47 8.24
N GLU A 144 -9.02 -9.05 8.02
CA GLU A 144 -8.52 -8.67 6.70
C GLU A 144 -8.50 -9.87 5.73
N ILE A 145 -8.03 -11.04 6.18
CA ILE A 145 -8.06 -12.28 5.40
C ILE A 145 -9.50 -12.63 5.01
N ARG A 146 -10.42 -12.55 5.98
CA ARG A 146 -11.83 -12.84 5.76
C ARG A 146 -12.46 -11.85 4.77
N SER A 147 -12.11 -10.57 4.86
CA SER A 147 -12.55 -9.54 3.93
C SER A 147 -12.04 -9.83 2.50
N PHE A 148 -10.80 -10.31 2.36
CA PHE A 148 -10.19 -10.55 1.07
C PHE A 148 -10.71 -11.82 0.36
N ILE A 149 -10.75 -12.98 1.04
CA ILE A 149 -10.98 -14.28 0.37
C ILE A 149 -11.99 -15.21 1.06
N VAL A 150 -12.52 -14.83 2.24
CA VAL A 150 -13.53 -15.58 3.00
C VAL A 150 -13.14 -17.06 3.18
N PRO A 151 -12.01 -17.36 3.86
CA PRO A 151 -11.58 -18.75 4.03
C PRO A 151 -12.57 -19.52 4.91
N PRO A 152 -12.77 -20.83 4.65
CA PRO A 152 -13.64 -21.69 5.43
C PRO A 152 -13.34 -21.67 6.93
N LEU A 153 -12.05 -21.71 7.31
CA LEU A 153 -11.58 -21.68 8.71
C LEU A 153 -12.15 -20.50 9.51
N LEU A 154 -12.23 -19.31 8.90
CA LEU A 154 -12.69 -18.08 9.57
C LEU A 154 -14.18 -17.82 9.39
N THR A 155 -14.89 -18.66 8.64
CA THR A 155 -16.27 -18.40 8.20
C THR A 155 -17.26 -19.49 8.65
N LEU A 156 -16.84 -20.75 8.66
CA LEU A 156 -17.70 -21.88 8.98
C LEU A 156 -17.69 -22.16 10.49
N LYS A 157 -18.73 -21.68 11.18
CA LYS A 157 -18.96 -21.98 12.60
C LYS A 157 -19.33 -23.45 12.89
N TYR A 158 -19.48 -24.27 11.85
CA TYR A 158 -20.13 -25.58 11.92
C TYR A 158 -19.20 -26.75 11.58
N ILE A 159 -17.97 -26.48 11.13
CA ILE A 159 -16.96 -27.53 11.05
C ILE A 159 -16.42 -27.67 12.48
N SER A 160 -16.61 -28.84 13.09
CA SER A 160 -15.91 -29.20 14.31
C SER A 160 -14.43 -29.36 13.97
N ILE A 161 -13.66 -28.32 14.21
CA ILE A 161 -12.21 -28.34 14.06
C ILE A 161 -11.63 -28.83 15.38
N ASP A 162 -10.69 -29.76 15.30
CA ASP A 162 -9.96 -30.25 16.45
C ASP A 162 -9.07 -29.16 17.06
N ASN A 163 -8.74 -29.32 18.35
CA ASN A 163 -7.94 -28.34 19.08
C ASN A 163 -6.53 -28.20 18.50
N GLU A 164 -5.97 -29.27 17.90
CA GLU A 164 -4.63 -29.24 17.30
C GLU A 164 -4.60 -28.32 16.06
N THR A 165 -5.53 -28.47 15.13
CA THR A 165 -5.61 -27.60 13.95
C THR A 165 -5.94 -26.15 14.32
N LEU A 166 -6.81 -25.93 15.31
CA LEU A 166 -7.08 -24.58 15.82
C LEU A 166 -5.81 -23.95 16.39
N ASN A 167 -5.07 -24.65 17.26
CA ASN A 167 -3.81 -24.16 17.81
C ASN A 167 -2.76 -23.89 16.73
N TYR A 168 -2.65 -24.77 15.74
CA TYR A 168 -1.73 -24.58 14.61
C TYR A 168 -2.07 -23.30 13.82
N SER A 169 -3.36 -23.06 13.55
CA SER A 169 -3.82 -21.86 12.87
C SER A 169 -3.64 -20.58 13.68
N GLU A 170 -3.90 -20.61 14.99
CA GLU A 170 -3.68 -19.47 15.88
C GLU A 170 -2.20 -19.09 15.96
N ASN A 171 -1.30 -20.08 15.99
CA ASN A 171 0.14 -19.85 15.94
C ASN A 171 0.58 -19.16 14.63
N PHE A 172 -0.06 -19.47 13.50
CA PHE A 172 0.17 -18.75 12.24
C PHE A 172 -0.28 -17.28 12.35
N PHE A 173 -1.49 -17.01 12.85
CA PHE A 173 -1.99 -15.64 12.97
C PHE A 173 -1.15 -14.79 13.93
N GLN A 174 -0.69 -15.36 15.04
CA GLN A 174 0.20 -14.68 15.98
C GLN A 174 1.55 -14.34 15.35
N ARG A 175 2.12 -15.25 14.55
CA ARG A 175 3.37 -15.00 13.82
C ARG A 175 3.20 -13.94 12.75
N ALA A 176 2.10 -13.97 12.00
CA ALA A 176 1.79 -12.96 10.97
C ALA A 176 1.75 -11.53 11.53
N CYS A 177 1.38 -11.32 12.80
CA CYS A 177 1.32 -9.99 13.40
C CYS A 177 2.65 -9.24 13.36
N VAL A 178 3.78 -9.94 13.41
CA VAL A 178 5.12 -9.35 13.45
C VAL A 178 5.46 -8.63 12.13
N PRO A 179 5.47 -9.30 10.96
CA PRO A 179 5.77 -8.65 9.68
C PRO A 179 4.74 -7.56 9.34
N PHE A 180 3.46 -7.78 9.62
CA PHE A 180 2.44 -6.73 9.43
C PHE A 180 2.67 -5.52 10.34
N SER A 181 3.13 -5.69 11.58
CA SER A 181 3.53 -4.57 12.44
C SER A 181 4.75 -3.84 11.86
N ASN A 182 5.76 -4.60 11.42
CA ASN A 182 7.00 -4.07 10.82
C ASN A 182 6.72 -3.28 9.53
N LEU A 183 5.66 -3.62 8.79
CA LEU A 183 5.17 -2.83 7.66
C LEU A 183 4.80 -1.40 8.09
N PHE A 184 3.98 -1.24 9.12
CA PHE A 184 3.61 0.08 9.65
C PHE A 184 4.82 0.84 10.21
N TYR A 185 5.74 0.15 10.90
CA TYR A 185 7.00 0.75 11.34
C TYR A 185 7.83 1.28 10.17
N SER A 186 7.82 0.57 9.04
CA SER A 186 8.59 0.92 7.85
C SER A 186 8.03 2.18 7.18
N LEU A 187 6.70 2.30 7.05
CA LEU A 187 6.04 3.45 6.43
C LEU A 187 6.26 4.79 7.15
N CYS A 188 6.48 4.74 8.47
CA CYS A 188 6.77 5.93 9.27
C CYS A 188 8.22 6.44 9.19
N ASN A 189 9.08 5.86 8.34
CA ASN A 189 10.43 6.38 8.12
C ASN A 189 10.47 7.43 6.98
N ASN A 190 11.63 8.03 6.75
CA ASN A 190 11.83 8.81 5.52
C ASN A 190 11.88 7.86 4.32
N HIS A 191 11.56 8.34 3.12
CA HIS A 191 11.39 7.48 1.94
C HIS A 191 12.61 6.58 1.64
N ALA A 192 13.84 7.12 1.72
CA ALA A 192 15.04 6.31 1.51
C ALA A 192 15.12 5.14 2.49
N ARG A 193 14.88 5.40 3.78
CA ARG A 193 14.89 4.38 4.84
C ARG A 193 13.68 3.44 4.76
N THR A 194 12.53 3.93 4.31
CA THR A 194 11.35 3.10 4.04
C THR A 194 11.68 2.07 2.97
N ARG A 195 12.25 2.49 1.83
CA ARG A 195 12.64 1.57 0.74
C ARG A 195 13.63 0.50 1.21
N GLU A 196 14.63 0.89 2.01
CA GLU A 196 15.58 -0.06 2.61
C GLU A 196 14.89 -1.06 3.54
N LYS A 197 13.99 -0.59 4.42
CA LYS A 197 13.26 -1.49 5.32
C LYS A 197 12.28 -2.42 4.60
N LEU A 198 11.65 -1.97 3.51
CA LEU A 198 10.80 -2.83 2.69
C LEU A 198 11.61 -3.97 2.06
N SER A 199 12.88 -3.74 1.69
CA SER A 199 13.77 -4.81 1.23
C SER A 199 13.91 -5.91 2.26
N ASN A 200 14.15 -5.56 3.53
CA ASN A 200 14.29 -6.55 4.61
C ASN A 200 12.94 -7.20 4.96
N LEU A 201 11.85 -6.44 4.83
CA LEU A 201 10.51 -6.94 5.11
C LEU A 201 10.09 -8.04 4.12
N LEU A 202 10.59 -8.03 2.89
CA LEU A 202 10.34 -9.08 1.91
C LEU A 202 10.88 -10.44 2.37
N ASP A 203 12.00 -10.47 3.10
CA ASP A 203 12.52 -11.71 3.70
C ASP A 203 11.56 -12.24 4.78
N GLU A 204 11.00 -11.37 5.62
CA GLU A 204 10.00 -11.77 6.63
C GLU A 204 8.71 -12.30 5.97
N PHE A 205 8.28 -11.67 4.87
CA PHE A 205 7.12 -12.14 4.10
C PHE A 205 7.39 -13.43 3.32
N SER A 206 8.64 -13.71 2.93
CA SER A 206 9.01 -15.01 2.35
C SER A 206 8.76 -16.15 3.34
N VAL A 207 9.23 -16.00 4.59
CA VAL A 207 8.96 -16.98 5.65
C VAL A 207 7.46 -17.13 5.88
N LEU A 208 6.71 -16.02 5.84
CA LEU A 208 5.26 -16.06 6.01
C LEU A 208 4.54 -16.75 4.83
N GLN A 209 5.06 -16.65 3.60
CA GLN A 209 4.56 -17.41 2.45
C GLN A 209 4.69 -18.91 2.70
N ASP A 210 5.86 -19.39 3.09
CA ASP A 210 6.09 -20.80 3.41
C ASP A 210 5.18 -21.31 4.53
N GLU A 211 5.01 -20.51 5.59
CA GLU A 211 4.11 -20.86 6.69
C GLU A 211 2.64 -20.92 6.25
N SER A 212 2.21 -19.99 5.40
CA SER A 212 0.84 -19.95 4.89
C SER A 212 0.53 -21.13 3.95
N GLU A 213 1.50 -21.54 3.14
CA GLU A 213 1.36 -22.73 2.29
C GLU A 213 1.25 -24.00 3.14
N LYS A 214 2.10 -24.14 4.17
CA LYS A 214 2.01 -25.27 5.12
C LYS A 214 0.68 -25.31 5.85
N LEU A 215 0.12 -24.15 6.21
CA LEU A 215 -1.21 -24.07 6.80
C LEU A 215 -2.31 -24.52 5.84
N ASP A 216 -2.27 -24.05 4.58
CA ASP A 216 -3.21 -24.48 3.56
C ASP A 216 -3.11 -26.01 3.32
N GLN A 217 -1.90 -26.56 3.24
CA GLN A 217 -1.65 -28.01 3.10
C GLN A 217 -2.16 -28.81 4.32
N TRP A 218 -1.92 -28.32 5.54
CA TRP A 218 -2.41 -28.94 6.77
C TRP A 218 -3.94 -28.99 6.80
N LEU A 219 -4.59 -27.86 6.52
CA LEU A 219 -6.05 -27.76 6.50
C LEU A 219 -6.65 -28.66 5.41
N HIS A 220 -6.00 -28.73 4.26
CA HIS A 220 -6.40 -29.64 3.18
C HIS A 220 -6.39 -31.11 3.65
N LYS A 221 -5.27 -31.55 4.25
CA LYS A 221 -5.13 -32.92 4.78
C LYS A 221 -6.16 -33.22 5.88
N TYR A 222 -6.33 -32.29 6.83
CA TYR A 222 -7.28 -32.41 7.93
C TYR A 222 -8.72 -32.58 7.42
N LEU A 223 -9.14 -31.74 6.47
CA LEU A 223 -10.48 -31.77 5.91
C LEU A 223 -10.75 -33.07 5.14
N ILE A 224 -9.79 -33.57 4.35
CA ILE A 224 -9.91 -34.87 3.67
C ILE A 224 -10.12 -35.99 4.69
N GLN A 225 -9.29 -36.04 5.73
CA GLN A 225 -9.35 -37.09 6.74
C GLN A 225 -10.67 -37.09 7.52
N HIS A 226 -11.14 -35.90 7.92
CA HIS A 226 -12.41 -35.74 8.62
C HIS A 226 -13.61 -36.14 7.74
N ILE A 227 -13.55 -35.90 6.43
CA ILE A 227 -14.60 -36.32 5.48
C ILE A 227 -14.65 -37.85 5.34
N ILE A 228 -13.50 -38.52 5.19
CA ILE A 228 -13.43 -39.99 5.07
C ILE A 228 -14.03 -40.67 6.30
N GLN A 229 -13.75 -40.15 7.48
CA GLN A 229 -14.22 -40.73 8.74
C GLN A 229 -15.73 -40.55 8.98
N THR A 230 -16.39 -39.60 8.32
CA THR A 230 -17.76 -39.20 8.65
C THR A 230 -18.85 -39.73 7.70
N ASN A 231 -18.53 -40.64 6.76
CA ASN A 231 -19.50 -41.34 5.87
C ASN A 231 -20.63 -40.45 5.33
N LEU A 232 -20.26 -39.26 4.86
CA LEU A 232 -21.19 -38.17 4.61
C LEU A 232 -21.57 -38.14 3.12
N SER A 233 -22.87 -38.17 2.81
CA SER A 233 -23.46 -38.33 1.46
C SER A 233 -23.03 -37.27 0.43
N THR A 234 -23.34 -37.50 -0.85
CA THR A 234 -22.96 -36.77 -2.10
C THR A 234 -22.86 -35.24 -2.05
N THR A 235 -23.49 -34.55 -1.09
CA THR A 235 -23.26 -33.11 -0.87
C THR A 235 -21.95 -32.74 -0.18
N ASN A 236 -21.23 -33.70 0.41
CA ASN A 236 -19.88 -33.50 0.96
C ASN A 236 -18.79 -33.67 -0.11
N ALA A 237 -19.12 -34.29 -1.24
CA ALA A 237 -18.27 -34.29 -2.44
C ALA A 237 -18.12 -32.87 -3.04
N GLN A 238 -19.05 -31.95 -2.75
CA GLN A 238 -18.93 -30.53 -3.13
C GLN A 238 -18.09 -29.71 -2.14
N ALA A 239 -18.08 -30.08 -0.85
CA ALA A 239 -17.09 -29.57 0.12
C ALA A 239 -15.66 -30.05 -0.22
N LEU A 240 -15.54 -31.25 -0.80
CA LEU A 240 -14.31 -31.81 -1.38
C LEU A 240 -13.74 -30.90 -2.50
N LEU A 241 -14.58 -30.42 -3.43
CA LEU A 241 -14.19 -29.55 -4.55
C LEU A 241 -13.74 -28.13 -4.11
N LEU A 242 -14.20 -27.65 -2.96
CA LEU A 242 -13.79 -26.37 -2.34
C LEU A 242 -12.42 -26.42 -1.66
N VAL A 243 -11.96 -27.61 -1.32
CA VAL A 243 -10.71 -27.89 -0.61
C VAL A 243 -9.66 -28.44 -1.56
N GLU A 244 -10.07 -29.06 -2.68
CA GLU A 244 -9.20 -29.75 -3.64
C GLU A 244 -8.10 -28.89 -4.27
N LYS A 245 -8.22 -27.55 -4.32
CA LYS A 245 -7.28 -26.69 -5.10
C LYS A 245 -6.95 -25.30 -4.55
N THR A 246 -7.38 -24.92 -3.35
CA THR A 246 -7.38 -23.49 -2.97
C THR A 246 -6.46 -23.19 -1.80
N SER A 247 -5.36 -22.50 -2.09
CA SER A 247 -4.44 -21.96 -1.08
C SER A 247 -4.95 -20.59 -0.60
N TYR A 248 -5.83 -20.58 0.42
CA TYR A 248 -6.49 -19.35 0.87
C TYR A 248 -5.50 -18.39 1.53
N PHE A 249 -4.71 -18.91 2.47
CA PHE A 249 -3.80 -18.11 3.27
C PHE A 249 -2.59 -17.69 2.43
N PHE A 250 -2.05 -18.60 1.62
CA PHE A 250 -1.00 -18.29 0.68
C PHE A 250 -1.39 -17.17 -0.28
N GLN A 251 -2.60 -17.22 -0.84
CA GLN A 251 -3.08 -16.19 -1.74
C GLN A 251 -3.14 -14.80 -1.11
N PHE A 252 -3.57 -14.74 0.16
CA PHE A 252 -3.62 -13.49 0.91
C PHE A 252 -2.22 -12.96 1.22
N ILE A 253 -1.29 -13.83 1.64
CA ILE A 253 0.08 -13.41 1.92
C ILE A 253 0.79 -12.98 0.63
N LEU A 254 0.62 -13.72 -0.47
CA LEU A 254 1.16 -13.37 -1.79
C LEU A 254 0.65 -12.02 -2.27
N HIS A 255 -0.64 -11.70 -2.07
CA HIS A 255 -1.17 -10.37 -2.33
C HIS A 255 -0.34 -9.28 -1.62
N TRP A 256 -0.18 -9.38 -0.30
CA TRP A 256 0.59 -8.42 0.49
C TRP A 256 2.09 -8.37 0.12
N THR A 257 2.69 -9.51 -0.21
CA THR A 257 4.07 -9.55 -0.73
C THR A 257 4.18 -8.73 -2.01
N LEU A 258 3.27 -8.94 -2.97
CA LEU A 258 3.27 -8.22 -4.25
C LEU A 258 3.13 -6.72 -4.04
N LEU A 259 2.30 -6.27 -3.11
CA LEU A 259 2.15 -4.84 -2.80
C LEU A 259 3.43 -4.22 -2.24
N ILE A 260 4.16 -4.98 -1.41
CA ILE A 260 5.48 -4.55 -0.90
C ILE A 260 6.48 -4.49 -2.05
N MET A 261 6.47 -5.47 -2.96
CA MET A 261 7.33 -5.48 -4.15
C MET A 261 7.04 -4.30 -5.09
N GLU A 262 5.76 -4.05 -5.38
CA GLU A 262 5.29 -2.92 -6.18
C GLU A 262 5.76 -1.62 -5.56
N TYR A 263 5.48 -1.40 -4.28
CA TYR A 263 5.88 -0.17 -3.63
C TYR A 263 7.40 0.00 -3.58
N TYR A 264 8.17 -1.05 -3.27
CA TYR A 264 9.63 -1.01 -3.30
C TYR A 264 10.19 -0.55 -4.67
N LEU A 265 9.59 -1.05 -5.75
CA LEU A 265 9.98 -0.69 -7.12
C LEU A 265 9.56 0.74 -7.47
N LEU A 266 8.32 1.14 -7.16
CA LEU A 266 7.82 2.49 -7.44
C LEU A 266 8.57 3.57 -6.65
N MET A 267 8.97 3.29 -5.41
CA MET A 267 9.85 4.17 -4.64
C MET A 267 11.20 4.42 -5.32
N GLY A 268 11.65 3.52 -6.20
CA GLY A 268 12.84 3.74 -7.01
C GLY A 268 12.67 4.89 -8.01
N PHE A 269 11.47 5.10 -8.54
CA PHE A 269 11.15 6.28 -9.35
C PHE A 269 11.09 7.54 -8.49
N ASP A 270 10.39 7.49 -7.35
CA ASP A 270 10.22 8.65 -6.46
C ASP A 270 11.56 9.18 -5.92
N LEU A 271 12.52 8.28 -5.69
CA LEU A 271 13.88 8.59 -5.26
C LEU A 271 14.84 8.84 -6.44
N SER A 272 14.36 8.82 -7.68
CA SER A 272 15.16 9.00 -8.91
C SER A 272 16.37 8.07 -8.99
N LEU A 273 16.19 6.81 -8.59
CA LEU A 273 17.25 5.79 -8.55
C LEU A 273 17.48 5.12 -9.90
N TYR A 274 16.50 5.20 -10.81
CA TYR A 274 16.55 4.56 -12.13
C TYR A 274 17.11 5.52 -13.18
N SER A 275 18.15 5.07 -13.87
CA SER A 275 18.62 5.69 -15.10
C SER A 275 17.69 5.35 -16.27
N LYS A 276 17.74 6.14 -17.35
CA LYS A 276 16.92 5.92 -18.55
C LYS A 276 17.15 4.55 -19.21
N ARG A 277 18.35 3.97 -19.05
CA ARG A 277 18.71 2.64 -19.56
C ARG A 277 18.02 1.51 -18.80
N GLU A 278 17.92 1.64 -17.48
CA GLU A 278 17.32 0.63 -16.61
C GLU A 278 15.78 0.60 -16.73
N LEU A 279 15.16 1.62 -17.31
CA LEU A 279 13.70 1.68 -17.47
C LEU A 279 13.17 0.47 -18.24
N TYR A 280 13.93 -0.03 -19.22
CA TYR A 280 13.54 -1.20 -20.00
C TYR A 280 13.35 -2.43 -19.12
N ASP A 281 14.30 -2.67 -18.21
CA ASP A 281 14.29 -3.80 -17.26
C ASP A 281 13.25 -3.60 -16.16
N VAL A 282 13.16 -2.38 -15.62
CA VAL A 282 12.21 -2.03 -14.55
C VAL A 282 10.77 -2.21 -15.01
N TYR A 283 10.40 -1.69 -16.18
CA TYR A 283 9.04 -1.87 -16.70
C TYR A 283 8.74 -3.31 -17.09
N PHE A 284 9.73 -4.05 -17.61
CA PHE A 284 9.57 -5.49 -17.86
C PHE A 284 9.24 -6.23 -16.56
N TYR A 285 10.08 -6.07 -15.54
CA TYR A 285 9.95 -6.80 -14.29
C TYR A 285 8.63 -6.43 -13.59
N PHE A 286 8.31 -5.13 -13.60
CA PHE A 286 7.06 -4.64 -13.04
C PHE A 286 5.83 -5.24 -13.74
N ALA A 287 5.81 -5.25 -15.07
CA ALA A 287 4.68 -5.79 -15.82
C ALA A 287 4.60 -7.33 -15.73
N GLN A 288 5.66 -8.02 -16.15
CA GLN A 288 5.63 -9.45 -16.46
C GLN A 288 5.77 -10.33 -15.22
N ILE A 289 6.43 -9.84 -14.16
CA ILE A 289 6.63 -10.61 -12.94
C ILE A 289 5.64 -10.16 -11.87
N ILE A 290 5.65 -8.87 -11.53
CA ILE A 290 4.88 -8.37 -10.39
C ILE A 290 3.39 -8.24 -10.74
N LEU A 291 3.04 -7.35 -11.67
CA LEU A 291 1.64 -7.06 -11.99
C LEU A 291 0.92 -8.26 -12.59
N PHE A 292 1.59 -9.05 -13.45
CA PHE A 292 1.01 -10.28 -14.00
C PHE A 292 0.62 -11.27 -12.90
N THR A 293 1.52 -11.52 -11.95
CA THR A 293 1.24 -12.39 -10.80
C THR A 293 0.10 -11.81 -9.96
N HIS A 294 0.07 -10.49 -9.78
CA HIS A 294 -0.98 -9.83 -9.02
C HIS A 294 -2.36 -9.94 -9.68
N ILE A 295 -2.45 -9.78 -11.00
CA ILE A 295 -3.68 -10.02 -11.77
C ILE A 295 -4.18 -11.44 -11.54
N ASN A 296 -3.27 -12.42 -11.57
CA ASN A 296 -3.64 -13.81 -11.30
C ASN A 296 -4.09 -13.99 -9.84
N VAL A 297 -3.51 -13.24 -8.91
CA VAL A 297 -3.93 -13.28 -7.51
C VAL A 297 -5.39 -12.87 -7.36
N TYR A 298 -5.77 -11.75 -7.96
CA TYR A 298 -7.15 -11.25 -7.92
C TYR A 298 -8.14 -12.12 -8.72
N LYS A 299 -7.72 -12.68 -9.86
CA LYS A 299 -8.56 -13.61 -10.62
C LYS A 299 -8.85 -14.88 -9.83
N THR A 300 -7.83 -15.45 -9.20
CA THR A 300 -7.95 -16.65 -8.37
C THR A 300 -8.78 -16.36 -7.11
N SER A 301 -8.57 -15.22 -6.43
CA SER A 301 -9.38 -14.85 -5.25
C SER A 301 -10.85 -14.68 -5.62
N LYS A 302 -11.17 -14.06 -6.76
CA LYS A 302 -12.55 -13.95 -7.27
C LYS A 302 -13.18 -15.31 -7.56
N ASN A 303 -12.44 -16.22 -8.19
CA ASN A 303 -12.91 -17.58 -8.45
C ASN A 303 -13.18 -18.33 -7.13
N ILE A 304 -12.30 -18.18 -6.15
CA ILE A 304 -12.46 -18.74 -4.81
C ILE A 304 -13.71 -18.17 -4.13
N LEU A 305 -13.90 -16.85 -4.13
CA LEU A 305 -15.06 -16.19 -3.54
C LEU A 305 -16.40 -16.66 -4.14
N ASN A 306 -16.47 -16.75 -5.47
CA ASN A 306 -17.67 -17.23 -6.15
C ASN A 306 -18.01 -18.66 -5.73
N THR A 307 -16.97 -19.50 -5.60
CA THR A 307 -17.11 -20.90 -5.19
C THR A 307 -17.51 -21.00 -3.72
N THR A 308 -16.81 -20.32 -2.80
CA THR A 308 -17.08 -20.38 -1.35
C THR A 308 -18.46 -19.84 -0.99
N VAL A 309 -18.90 -18.74 -1.61
CA VAL A 309 -20.22 -18.18 -1.30
C VAL A 309 -21.34 -19.03 -1.88
N SER A 310 -21.21 -19.57 -3.09
CA SER A 310 -22.24 -20.46 -3.65
C SER A 310 -22.51 -21.64 -2.71
N PHE A 311 -21.46 -22.18 -2.09
CA PHE A 311 -21.56 -23.20 -1.06
C PHE A 311 -22.21 -22.72 0.24
N LEU A 312 -21.80 -21.55 0.77
CA LEU A 312 -22.42 -20.97 1.96
C LEU A 312 -23.93 -20.74 1.78
N VAL A 313 -24.37 -20.40 0.57
CA VAL A 313 -25.80 -20.26 0.24
C VAL A 313 -26.50 -21.62 0.24
N GLN A 314 -25.90 -22.65 -0.36
CA GLN A 314 -26.46 -24.02 -0.36
C GLN A 314 -26.60 -24.61 1.06
N LEU A 315 -25.60 -24.40 1.92
CA LEU A 315 -25.67 -24.81 3.33
C LEU A 315 -26.82 -24.13 4.09
N ASN A 316 -27.02 -22.82 3.87
CA ASN A 316 -28.09 -22.07 4.52
C ASN A 316 -29.49 -22.50 4.04
N GLN A 317 -29.64 -22.88 2.77
CA GLN A 317 -30.92 -23.36 2.21
C GLN A 317 -31.35 -24.71 2.79
N LYS A 318 -30.42 -25.66 2.96
CA LYS A 318 -30.71 -26.97 3.60
C LYS A 318 -31.11 -26.87 5.07
N GLN A 319 -30.69 -25.82 5.78
CA GLN A 319 -31.10 -25.61 7.18
C GLN A 319 -32.52 -25.03 7.28
N GLN A 320 -33.02 -24.32 6.27
CA GLN A 320 -34.41 -23.84 6.26
C GLN A 320 -35.39 -24.99 6.03
N THR A 321 -35.01 -26.03 5.27
CA THR A 321 -35.83 -27.24 5.10
C THR A 321 -35.86 -28.13 6.34
N ASN A 322 -34.77 -28.17 7.13
CA ASN A 322 -34.70 -28.96 8.37
C ASN A 322 -35.23 -28.27 9.64
N LYS A 323 -35.50 -26.96 9.59
CA LYS A 323 -36.06 -26.22 10.74
C LYS A 323 -37.52 -26.55 11.06
N ASN A 324 -38.21 -27.26 10.17
CA ASN A 324 -39.58 -27.70 10.43
C ASN A 324 -39.69 -29.00 11.25
N GLN A 325 -38.59 -29.59 11.75
CA GLN A 325 -38.67 -30.89 12.45
C GLN A 325 -37.85 -31.09 13.73
N ILE A 326 -37.16 -30.10 14.30
CA ILE A 326 -36.39 -30.36 15.54
C ILE A 326 -36.59 -29.25 16.58
N ASN A 327 -37.62 -29.40 17.42
CA ASN A 327 -37.71 -28.80 18.75
C ASN A 327 -36.85 -29.64 19.70
N ASN A 328 -35.57 -29.29 19.87
CA ASN A 328 -34.70 -29.98 20.84
C ASN A 328 -34.57 -29.11 22.12
N PRO A 329 -35.13 -29.54 23.27
CA PRO A 329 -35.17 -28.75 24.51
C PRO A 329 -33.78 -28.42 25.09
N PHE A 330 -32.74 -29.16 24.69
CA PHE A 330 -31.36 -28.92 25.12
C PHE A 330 -30.76 -27.62 24.55
N ILE A 331 -31.15 -27.22 23.33
CA ILE A 331 -30.68 -25.97 22.70
C ILE A 331 -31.36 -24.73 23.32
N GLN A 332 -32.58 -24.88 23.85
CA GLN A 332 -33.23 -23.80 24.61
C GLN A 332 -32.57 -23.59 25.99
N GLN A 333 -32.14 -24.68 26.66
CA GLN A 333 -31.40 -24.57 27.93
C GLN A 333 -30.00 -23.93 27.74
N LEU A 334 -29.30 -24.25 26.64
CA LEU A 334 -27.97 -23.69 26.37
C LEU A 334 -28.04 -22.19 26.01
N ASN A 335 -29.09 -21.74 25.31
CA ASN A 335 -29.31 -20.32 25.05
C ASN A 335 -29.71 -19.54 26.32
N ASN A 336 -30.43 -20.17 27.26
CA ASN A 336 -30.76 -19.54 28.54
C ASN A 336 -29.54 -19.45 29.48
N LEU A 337 -28.60 -20.40 29.41
CA LEU A 337 -27.33 -20.37 30.16
C LEU A 337 -26.35 -19.32 29.61
N VAL A 338 -26.29 -19.15 28.29
CA VAL A 338 -25.47 -18.10 27.66
C VAL A 338 -26.00 -16.71 27.98
N GLN A 339 -27.31 -16.53 28.17
CA GLN A 339 -27.88 -15.25 28.59
C GLN A 339 -27.62 -14.89 30.07
N GLN A 340 -27.24 -15.85 30.91
CA GLN A 340 -26.93 -15.60 32.33
C GLN A 340 -25.47 -15.20 32.58
N HIS A 341 -24.57 -15.34 31.59
CA HIS A 341 -23.13 -15.08 31.75
C HIS A 341 -22.56 -13.97 30.85
N THR A 342 -23.39 -13.16 30.19
CA THR A 342 -22.94 -12.06 29.31
C THR A 342 -23.33 -10.66 29.80
N ASN A 343 -23.50 -10.45 31.11
CA ASN A 343 -23.92 -9.14 31.64
C ASN A 343 -22.79 -8.29 32.23
N ASP A 344 -21.54 -8.77 32.29
CA ASP A 344 -20.43 -7.98 32.82
C ASP A 344 -19.23 -7.97 31.86
N ASP A 345 -19.38 -7.29 30.72
CA ASP A 345 -18.23 -6.96 29.85
C ASP A 345 -18.37 -5.51 29.33
N PRO A 346 -17.66 -4.52 29.92
CA PRO A 346 -17.84 -3.09 29.68
C PRO A 346 -17.25 -2.59 28.34
N LEU A 347 -17.17 -3.43 27.31
CA LEU A 347 -16.52 -3.13 26.03
C LEU A 347 -17.48 -2.87 24.86
N ILE A 348 -18.79 -2.94 25.07
CA ILE A 348 -19.80 -2.74 24.01
C ILE A 348 -20.37 -1.29 23.98
N GLU A 349 -20.22 -0.50 25.04
CA GLU A 349 -20.81 0.85 25.12
C GLU A 349 -20.02 1.94 24.38
N LEU A 350 -18.72 1.78 24.14
CA LEU A 350 -17.91 2.81 23.48
C LEU A 350 -17.99 2.86 21.94
N ILE A 351 -18.75 1.95 21.32
CA ILE A 351 -18.85 1.86 19.85
C ILE A 351 -20.21 2.32 19.31
N ASN A 352 -21.21 2.57 20.17
CA ASN A 352 -22.61 2.71 19.74
C ASN A 352 -23.35 4.00 20.15
N GLU A 353 -22.66 5.11 20.39
CA GLU A 353 -23.35 6.41 20.48
C GLU A 353 -22.99 7.32 19.30
N ASN A 354 -23.83 7.23 18.25
CA ASN A 354 -24.40 8.37 17.53
C ASN A 354 -25.24 7.87 16.35
N ASN A 355 -26.47 7.43 16.63
CA ASN A 355 -27.69 7.94 16.01
C ASN A 355 -28.88 7.05 16.39
N SER A 356 -29.85 7.69 17.03
CA SER A 356 -31.15 7.16 17.37
C SER A 356 -31.94 6.77 16.12
N SER A 357 -32.36 5.49 16.05
CA SER A 357 -33.75 5.08 15.81
C SER A 357 -33.85 3.57 15.54
N GLN A 358 -34.77 2.94 16.27
CA GLN A 358 -35.16 1.53 16.28
C GLN A 358 -35.04 0.79 14.92
N LYS A 359 -34.08 -0.14 14.78
CA LYS A 359 -34.20 -1.29 13.85
C LYS A 359 -33.56 -2.55 14.42
N LYS A 360 -34.37 -3.60 14.52
CA LYS A 360 -33.98 -5.01 14.79
C LYS A 360 -32.70 -5.38 14.04
N ASN A 361 -31.76 -6.04 14.73
CA ASN A 361 -30.54 -6.62 14.17
C ASN A 361 -30.85 -7.53 12.96
N LYS A 362 -30.78 -6.97 11.75
CA LYS A 362 -30.77 -7.75 10.51
C LYS A 362 -29.40 -8.38 10.36
N ARG A 363 -29.31 -9.71 10.49
CA ARG A 363 -28.17 -10.49 9.99
C ARG A 363 -27.89 -10.04 8.55
N LYS A 364 -26.69 -9.53 8.26
CA LYS A 364 -26.29 -9.18 6.89
C LYS A 364 -26.42 -10.44 6.02
N ASN A 365 -27.20 -10.33 4.96
CA ASN A 365 -27.45 -11.43 4.02
C ASN A 365 -26.10 -11.81 3.37
N PRO A 366 -25.71 -13.10 3.29
CA PRO A 366 -24.43 -13.51 2.67
C PRO A 366 -24.28 -13.01 1.23
N ASN A 367 -25.38 -12.83 0.50
CA ASN A 367 -25.39 -12.25 -0.85
C ASN A 367 -24.88 -10.80 -0.89
N GLY A 368 -25.01 -10.03 0.19
CA GLY A 368 -24.54 -8.64 0.26
C GLY A 368 -23.02 -8.52 0.46
N LEU A 369 -22.41 -9.45 1.20
CA LEU A 369 -20.95 -9.48 1.42
C LEU A 369 -20.19 -9.94 0.16
N LEU A 370 -20.77 -10.87 -0.61
CA LEU A 370 -20.21 -11.29 -1.90
C LEU A 370 -20.19 -10.13 -2.90
N ALA A 371 -21.30 -9.41 -3.01
CA ALA A 371 -21.42 -8.30 -3.95
C ALA A 371 -20.35 -7.23 -3.69
N THR A 372 -20.12 -6.89 -2.42
CA THR A 372 -19.10 -5.90 -2.04
C THR A 372 -17.68 -6.37 -2.30
N ASN A 373 -17.36 -7.64 -2.02
CA ASN A 373 -16.01 -8.17 -2.22
C ASN A 373 -15.68 -8.34 -3.70
N ASN A 374 -16.62 -8.84 -4.50
CA ASN A 374 -16.44 -8.96 -5.95
C ASN A 374 -16.31 -7.60 -6.62
N GLU A 375 -17.11 -6.62 -6.22
CA GLU A 375 -16.99 -5.26 -6.73
C GLU A 375 -15.61 -4.67 -6.42
N TYR A 376 -15.12 -4.86 -5.20
CA TYR A 376 -13.78 -4.45 -4.79
C TYR A 376 -12.68 -5.11 -5.64
N HIS A 377 -12.69 -6.44 -5.79
CA HIS A 377 -11.70 -7.15 -6.60
C HIS A 377 -11.75 -6.74 -8.08
N GLU A 378 -12.93 -6.43 -8.61
CA GLU A 378 -13.06 -5.92 -9.97
C GLU A 378 -12.48 -4.51 -10.14
N GLN A 379 -12.67 -3.62 -9.16
CA GLN A 379 -12.09 -2.28 -9.19
C GLN A 379 -10.56 -2.35 -9.16
N GLU A 380 -9.99 -3.16 -8.26
CA GLU A 380 -8.54 -3.35 -8.20
C GLU A 380 -8.01 -3.99 -9.50
N LEU A 381 -8.69 -5.00 -10.05
CA LEU A 381 -8.32 -5.60 -11.34
C LEU A 381 -8.26 -4.57 -12.47
N LEU A 382 -9.18 -3.61 -12.55
CA LEU A 382 -9.12 -2.57 -13.58
C LEU A 382 -7.84 -1.75 -13.48
N LEU A 383 -7.44 -1.34 -12.27
CA LEU A 383 -6.19 -0.61 -12.09
C LEU A 383 -4.97 -1.43 -12.46
N ILE A 384 -4.87 -2.66 -11.95
CA ILE A 384 -3.71 -3.52 -12.21
C ILE A 384 -3.57 -3.80 -13.69
N ASN A 385 -4.67 -4.09 -14.38
CA ASN A 385 -4.65 -4.29 -15.83
C ASN A 385 -4.27 -3.00 -16.58
N GLY A 386 -4.73 -1.83 -16.11
CA GLY A 386 -4.33 -0.54 -16.66
C GLY A 386 -2.83 -0.32 -16.57
N HIS A 387 -2.24 -0.55 -15.39
CA HIS A 387 -0.81 -0.44 -15.18
C HIS A 387 0.01 -1.51 -15.89
N PHE A 388 -0.47 -2.76 -15.92
CA PHE A 388 0.16 -3.84 -16.67
C PHE A 388 0.28 -3.46 -18.15
N SER A 389 -0.81 -2.95 -18.73
CA SER A 389 -0.84 -2.48 -20.11
C SER A 389 0.09 -1.27 -20.31
N MET A 390 0.09 -0.31 -19.37
CA MET A 390 0.95 0.87 -19.42
C MET A 390 2.44 0.52 -19.36
N SER A 391 2.85 -0.34 -18.41
CA SER A 391 4.23 -0.79 -18.27
C SER A 391 4.66 -1.67 -19.44
N THR A 392 3.78 -2.53 -19.95
CA THR A 392 4.04 -3.32 -21.17
C THR A 392 4.26 -2.40 -22.36
N ALA A 393 3.41 -1.37 -22.54
CA ALA A 393 3.58 -0.38 -23.60
C ALA A 393 4.91 0.36 -23.49
N MET A 394 5.31 0.79 -22.29
CA MET A 394 6.60 1.44 -22.04
C MET A 394 7.78 0.53 -22.35
N HIS A 395 7.73 -0.74 -21.94
CA HIS A 395 8.76 -1.74 -22.23
C HIS A 395 8.93 -1.96 -23.75
N ARG A 396 7.82 -2.15 -24.47
CA ARG A 396 7.81 -2.31 -25.95
C ARG A 396 8.31 -1.05 -26.66
N CYS A 397 7.85 0.12 -26.21
CA CYS A 397 8.29 1.43 -26.70
C CYS A 397 9.81 1.60 -26.56
N LEU A 398 10.36 1.31 -25.39
CA LEU A 398 11.80 1.43 -25.12
C LEU A 398 12.60 0.52 -26.05
N LYS A 399 12.13 -0.71 -26.30
CA LYS A 399 12.79 -1.63 -27.24
C LYS A 399 12.77 -1.11 -28.68
N ALA A 400 11.63 -0.63 -29.16
CA ALA A 400 11.51 -0.08 -30.51
C ALA A 400 12.45 1.12 -30.72
N LEU A 401 12.51 2.02 -29.74
CA LEU A 401 13.39 3.18 -29.76
C LEU A 401 14.88 2.80 -29.70
N ASP A 402 15.23 1.70 -29.02
CA ASP A 402 16.59 1.19 -28.96
C ASP A 402 17.03 0.58 -30.30
N ILE A 403 16.17 -0.21 -30.96
CA ILE A 403 16.42 -0.75 -32.30
C ILE A 403 16.68 0.39 -33.31
N GLU A 404 15.90 1.47 -33.24
CA GLU A 404 16.08 2.66 -34.10
C GLU A 404 17.15 3.63 -33.58
N ARG A 405 17.81 3.34 -32.46
CA ARG A 405 18.83 4.20 -31.81
C ARG A 405 18.38 5.63 -31.53
N ARG A 406 17.09 5.81 -31.21
CA ARG A 406 16.47 7.12 -30.93
C ARG A 406 16.54 7.53 -29.46
N LEU A 407 17.07 6.70 -28.57
CA LEU A 407 17.19 7.02 -27.15
C LEU A 407 18.33 8.03 -26.89
N LYS A 408 18.03 9.11 -26.15
CA LYS A 408 19.07 10.02 -25.63
C LYS A 408 19.73 9.42 -24.39
N PHE A 409 20.91 8.81 -24.55
CA PHE A 409 21.78 8.44 -23.43
C PHE A 409 22.85 9.50 -23.17
N SER A 410 23.23 9.70 -21.91
CA SER A 410 24.36 10.57 -21.54
C SER A 410 25.69 9.90 -21.90
N SER A 411 26.70 10.67 -22.33
CA SER A 411 28.04 10.17 -22.66
C SER A 411 28.74 9.49 -21.47
N ASN A 412 28.39 9.89 -20.23
CA ASN A 412 28.96 9.34 -18.99
C ASN A 412 28.44 7.93 -18.61
N ASP A 413 27.40 7.43 -19.28
CA ASP A 413 26.83 6.11 -19.01
C ASP A 413 27.63 4.95 -19.66
N SER A 414 28.73 5.25 -20.35
CA SER A 414 29.61 4.28 -21.04
C SER A 414 30.70 3.67 -20.13
N ASN A 415 30.72 4.02 -18.84
CA ASN A 415 31.75 3.57 -17.91
C ASN A 415 31.72 2.04 -17.73
N TYR A 416 32.83 1.39 -18.10
CA TYR A 416 33.09 -0.06 -18.05
C TYR A 416 32.84 -0.71 -16.68
N PHE A 417 32.87 0.06 -15.59
CA PHE A 417 32.59 -0.39 -14.22
C PHE A 417 31.09 -0.55 -13.88
N LEU A 418 30.19 -0.18 -14.79
CA LEU A 418 28.72 -0.23 -14.62
C LEU A 418 28.10 -1.24 -15.59
N ARG A 419 28.39 -2.54 -15.42
CA ARG A 419 27.71 -3.60 -16.17
C ARG A 419 26.21 -3.55 -15.88
N ASP A 420 25.38 -3.66 -16.92
CA ASP A 420 23.91 -3.71 -16.79
C ASP A 420 23.47 -4.81 -15.82
N GLU A 421 24.20 -5.91 -15.77
CA GLU A 421 24.02 -6.98 -14.78
C GLU A 421 24.07 -6.50 -13.33
N ILE A 422 25.07 -5.67 -12.98
CA ILE A 422 25.23 -5.18 -11.60
C ILE A 422 24.05 -4.28 -11.23
N ARG A 423 23.64 -3.42 -12.17
CA ARG A 423 22.45 -2.56 -12.01
C ARG A 423 21.19 -3.38 -11.80
N TYR A 424 20.93 -4.35 -12.69
CA TYR A 424 19.81 -5.27 -12.60
C TYR A 424 19.79 -5.97 -11.24
N ARG A 425 20.92 -6.55 -10.82
CA ARG A 425 21.04 -7.20 -9.51
C ARG A 425 20.72 -6.23 -8.37
N HIS A 426 21.28 -5.02 -8.35
CA HIS A 426 20.94 -4.05 -7.31
C HIS A 426 19.46 -3.65 -7.27
N ARG A 427 18.73 -3.75 -8.38
CA ARG A 427 17.29 -3.42 -8.43
C ARG A 427 16.41 -4.56 -7.93
N PHE A 428 16.77 -5.80 -8.26
CA PHE A 428 15.88 -6.96 -8.09
C PHE A 428 16.36 -7.99 -7.07
N LEU A 429 17.61 -7.91 -6.58
CA LEU A 429 18.14 -8.80 -5.54
C LEU A 429 17.28 -8.86 -4.25
N PRO A 430 16.60 -7.79 -3.81
CA PRO A 430 15.65 -7.86 -2.70
C PRO A 430 14.53 -8.89 -2.87
N PHE A 431 14.28 -9.35 -4.09
CA PHE A 431 13.26 -10.35 -4.40
C PHE A 431 13.83 -11.78 -4.39
N ALA A 432 15.14 -11.96 -4.22
CA ALA A 432 15.83 -13.25 -4.39
C ALA A 432 15.36 -14.35 -3.44
N ASN A 433 14.95 -13.99 -2.22
CA ASN A 433 14.54 -14.95 -1.20
C ASN A 433 13.04 -15.28 -1.25
N LEU A 434 12.27 -14.66 -2.14
CA LEU A 434 10.83 -14.92 -2.24
C LEU A 434 10.57 -16.25 -2.94
N CYS A 435 9.64 -17.04 -2.40
CA CYS A 435 9.13 -18.24 -3.07
C CYS A 435 8.23 -17.88 -4.27
N ALA A 436 7.33 -16.91 -4.10
CA ALA A 436 6.45 -16.44 -5.15
C ALA A 436 6.29 -14.90 -5.16
N PRO A 437 6.35 -14.25 -6.34
CA PRO A 437 6.81 -14.80 -7.63
C PRO A 437 8.31 -15.12 -7.57
N PRO A 438 8.79 -16.11 -8.35
CA PRO A 438 10.19 -16.48 -8.34
C PRO A 438 11.07 -15.32 -8.81
N TYR A 439 12.20 -15.12 -8.12
CA TYR A 439 13.22 -14.19 -8.56
C TYR A 439 13.73 -14.58 -9.94
N MET A 440 13.84 -13.59 -10.83
CA MET A 440 14.44 -13.76 -12.15
C MET A 440 15.92 -13.34 -12.09
N PRO A 441 16.87 -14.27 -12.23
CA PRO A 441 18.27 -13.92 -12.41
C PRO A 441 18.48 -13.17 -13.72
N HIS A 442 19.52 -12.34 -13.77
CA HIS A 442 19.87 -11.58 -14.98
C HIS A 442 20.12 -12.47 -16.21
N THR A 443 20.66 -13.67 -16.01
CA THR A 443 20.88 -14.66 -17.08
C THR A 443 19.59 -15.09 -17.76
N ASP A 444 18.55 -15.35 -16.96
CA ASP A 444 17.26 -15.83 -17.45
C ASP A 444 16.50 -14.69 -18.14
N PHE A 445 16.62 -13.49 -17.58
CA PHE A 445 16.12 -12.27 -18.20
C PHE A 445 16.72 -12.05 -19.59
N LEU A 446 18.05 -12.12 -19.74
CA LEU A 446 18.71 -12.01 -21.04
C LEU A 446 18.28 -13.13 -22.00
N HIS A 447 18.12 -14.36 -21.51
CA HIS A 447 17.65 -15.47 -22.34
C HIS A 447 16.24 -15.22 -22.89
N ILE A 448 15.32 -14.74 -22.05
CA ILE A 448 13.96 -14.33 -22.48
C ILE A 448 14.03 -13.20 -23.50
N GLN A 449 14.91 -12.22 -23.28
CA GLN A 449 15.12 -11.11 -24.22
C GLN A 449 15.64 -11.57 -25.56
N HIS A 450 16.68 -12.41 -25.60
CA HIS A 450 17.23 -12.93 -26.86
C HIS A 450 16.19 -13.72 -27.66
N LEU A 451 15.32 -14.46 -26.98
CA LEU A 451 14.19 -15.15 -27.62
C LEU A 451 13.14 -14.17 -28.17
N SER A 452 12.91 -13.01 -27.54
CA SER A 452 11.97 -12.00 -28.03
C SER A 452 12.56 -11.06 -29.09
N ASP A 453 13.84 -10.71 -28.98
CA ASP A 453 14.49 -9.64 -29.72
C ASP A 453 14.67 -9.95 -31.20
N ASN A 454 14.85 -11.23 -31.54
CA ASN A 454 15.01 -11.66 -32.93
C ASN A 454 13.67 -11.84 -33.68
N ARG A 455 12.54 -11.65 -32.99
CA ARG A 455 11.21 -11.95 -33.55
C ARG A 455 10.41 -10.74 -34.00
N TYR A 456 10.76 -9.53 -33.57
CA TYR A 456 9.94 -8.34 -33.81
C TYR A 456 10.73 -7.19 -34.42
N THR A 457 10.14 -6.57 -35.43
CA THR A 457 10.61 -5.32 -36.02
C THR A 457 10.25 -4.12 -35.14
N ALA A 458 10.96 -3.00 -35.28
CA ALA A 458 10.61 -1.77 -34.56
C ALA A 458 9.16 -1.31 -34.83
N SER A 459 8.69 -1.47 -36.07
CA SER A 459 7.32 -1.15 -36.49
C SER A 459 6.27 -1.98 -35.73
N GLU A 460 6.48 -3.30 -35.62
CA GLU A 460 5.58 -4.20 -34.87
C GLU A 460 5.57 -3.86 -33.38
N LEU A 461 6.74 -3.54 -32.81
CA LEU A 461 6.85 -3.13 -31.41
C LEU A 461 6.16 -1.79 -31.12
N TYR A 462 6.25 -0.83 -32.04
CA TYR A 462 5.47 0.42 -31.93
C TYR A 462 3.98 0.15 -32.00
N GLN A 463 3.53 -0.69 -32.92
CA GLN A 463 2.12 -1.03 -33.03
C GLN A 463 1.60 -1.76 -31.78
N ASP A 464 2.37 -2.70 -31.23
CA ASP A 464 2.05 -3.37 -29.97
C ASP A 464 1.99 -2.38 -28.80
N ALA A 465 2.96 -1.46 -28.69
CA ALA A 465 2.96 -0.42 -27.67
C ALA A 465 1.75 0.53 -27.79
N ILE A 466 1.37 0.93 -29.01
CA ILE A 466 0.17 1.74 -29.27
C ILE A 466 -1.10 1.02 -28.79
N ASN A 467 -1.22 -0.27 -29.10
CA ASN A 467 -2.36 -1.09 -28.69
C ASN A 467 -2.42 -1.17 -27.16
N ASN A 468 -1.29 -1.44 -26.49
CA ASN A 468 -1.22 -1.50 -25.03
C ASN A 468 -1.51 -0.14 -24.37
N PHE A 469 -1.04 0.99 -24.91
CA PHE A 469 -1.43 2.32 -24.41
C PHE A 469 -2.94 2.57 -24.55
N SER A 470 -3.54 2.12 -25.65
CA SER A 470 -4.99 2.24 -25.85
C SER A 470 -5.78 1.39 -24.84
N GLN A 471 -5.32 0.17 -24.57
CA GLN A 471 -5.91 -0.71 -23.55
C GLN A 471 -5.76 -0.11 -22.14
N ALA A 472 -4.57 0.37 -21.79
CA ALA A 472 -4.30 1.04 -20.52
C ALA A 472 -5.29 2.19 -20.28
N LYS A 473 -5.45 3.07 -21.27
CA LYS A 473 -6.42 4.16 -21.24
C LYS A 473 -7.84 3.65 -20.97
N THR A 474 -8.30 2.63 -21.70
CA THR A 474 -9.65 2.07 -21.52
C THR A 474 -9.85 1.52 -20.10
N TYR A 475 -8.85 0.82 -19.54
CA TYR A 475 -8.93 0.32 -18.16
C TYR A 475 -9.06 1.45 -17.14
N PHE A 476 -8.24 2.50 -17.27
CA PHE A 476 -8.31 3.66 -16.37
C PHE A 476 -9.61 4.46 -16.51
N GLU A 477 -10.12 4.65 -17.73
CA GLU A 477 -11.41 5.31 -17.97
C GLU A 477 -12.57 4.49 -17.37
N ASN A 478 -12.55 3.16 -17.51
CA ASN A 478 -13.55 2.28 -16.90
C ASN A 478 -13.50 2.32 -15.36
N TYR A 479 -12.30 2.35 -14.78
CA TYR A 479 -12.11 2.50 -13.34
C TYR A 479 -12.69 3.83 -12.85
N LEU A 480 -12.35 4.94 -13.52
CA LEU A 480 -12.85 6.28 -13.17
C LEU A 480 -14.38 6.37 -13.26
N ASN A 481 -14.98 5.78 -14.30
CA ASN A 481 -16.43 5.74 -14.49
C ASN A 481 -17.14 4.96 -13.37
N ARG A 482 -16.59 3.85 -12.90
CA ARG A 482 -17.19 3.06 -11.81
C ARG A 482 -17.19 3.82 -10.49
N ILE A 483 -16.11 4.52 -10.21
CA ILE A 483 -15.93 5.25 -8.97
C ILE A 483 -16.84 6.48 -8.91
N THR A 484 -16.90 7.24 -10.00
CA THR A 484 -17.74 8.45 -10.12
C THR A 484 -19.24 8.14 -10.09
N THR A 485 -19.66 6.95 -10.53
CA THR A 485 -21.06 6.50 -10.49
C THR A 485 -21.49 5.85 -9.17
N SER A 486 -20.55 5.50 -8.30
CA SER A 486 -20.86 4.88 -7.00
C SER A 486 -21.55 5.88 -6.05
N LYS A 487 -22.62 5.47 -5.35
CA LYS A 487 -23.39 6.34 -4.42
C LYS A 487 -22.54 6.90 -3.26
N GLN A 488 -21.38 6.32 -2.98
CA GLN A 488 -20.42 6.80 -1.98
C GLN A 488 -19.75 8.13 -2.37
N TYR A 489 -19.71 8.48 -3.65
CA TYR A 489 -19.10 9.71 -4.15
C TYR A 489 -19.84 11.00 -3.78
N GLN A 490 -21.14 10.90 -3.47
CA GLN A 490 -21.96 12.10 -3.26
C GLN A 490 -21.93 12.63 -1.81
N GLN A 491 -21.39 11.87 -0.84
CA GLN A 491 -21.41 12.26 0.58
C GLN A 491 -20.04 12.58 1.18
N GLN A 492 -18.93 12.25 0.52
CA GLN A 492 -17.59 12.56 1.02
C GLN A 492 -16.68 12.96 -0.15
N GLN A 493 -16.25 14.22 -0.17
CA GLN A 493 -15.19 14.72 -1.07
C GLN A 493 -13.79 14.14 -0.73
N THR A 494 -13.70 13.09 0.08
CA THR A 494 -12.46 12.46 0.53
C THR A 494 -12.32 11.06 -0.06
N LEU A 495 -11.81 11.04 -1.29
CA LEU A 495 -11.00 10.00 -1.94
C LEU A 495 -11.15 8.55 -1.42
N SER A 496 -11.86 7.70 -2.18
CA SER A 496 -11.62 6.25 -2.16
C SER A 496 -10.31 6.00 -2.92
N ARG A 497 -9.24 5.71 -2.17
CA ARG A 497 -7.87 5.42 -2.66
C ARG A 497 -7.72 3.92 -2.75
N THR A 498 -7.40 3.39 -3.92
CA THR A 498 -7.19 1.94 -4.11
C THR A 498 -5.72 1.62 -4.26
N PHE A 499 -5.42 0.34 -4.10
CA PHE A 499 -4.23 -0.13 -3.43
C PHE A 499 -3.12 -0.60 -4.37
N THR A 500 -3.45 -0.96 -5.61
CA THR A 500 -2.59 -1.93 -6.29
C THR A 500 -1.39 -1.39 -7.08
N ILE A 501 -1.17 -0.09 -7.23
CA ILE A 501 0.05 0.43 -7.90
C ILE A 501 0.61 1.65 -7.14
N GLY A 502 0.73 1.50 -5.82
CA GLY A 502 0.86 2.67 -4.95
C GLY A 502 -0.43 3.48 -4.96
N ILE A 503 -0.43 4.61 -4.25
CA ILE A 503 -1.64 5.41 -4.12
C ILE A 503 -1.90 6.09 -5.44
N THR A 504 -2.92 5.61 -6.12
CA THR A 504 -3.50 6.33 -7.23
C THR A 504 -4.56 7.27 -6.65
N SER A 505 -4.19 8.53 -6.43
CA SER A 505 -5.21 9.56 -6.28
C SER A 505 -5.99 9.68 -7.60
N LEU A 506 -7.19 10.28 -7.56
CA LEU A 506 -7.94 10.55 -8.79
C LEU A 506 -7.12 11.35 -9.81
N ILE A 507 -6.32 12.28 -9.30
CA ILE A 507 -5.38 13.09 -10.07
C ILE A 507 -4.35 12.18 -10.77
N ASP A 508 -3.89 11.13 -10.09
CA ASP A 508 -2.94 10.18 -10.67
C ASP A 508 -3.59 9.34 -11.79
N VAL A 509 -4.85 8.88 -11.62
CA VAL A 509 -5.57 8.14 -12.68
C VAL A 509 -5.76 9.01 -13.93
N GLU A 510 -6.17 10.27 -13.75
CA GLU A 510 -6.31 11.22 -14.85
C GLU A 510 -4.96 11.48 -15.54
N SER A 511 -3.87 11.54 -14.77
CA SER A 511 -2.51 11.67 -15.31
C SER A 511 -2.16 10.47 -16.17
N TYR A 512 -2.50 9.23 -15.77
CA TYR A 512 -2.24 8.02 -16.55
C TYR A 512 -3.01 8.00 -17.86
N ILE A 513 -4.29 8.39 -17.83
CA ILE A 513 -5.11 8.52 -19.04
C ILE A 513 -4.46 9.51 -20.01
N ARG A 514 -3.97 10.65 -19.51
CA ARG A 514 -3.30 11.67 -20.33
C ARG A 514 -1.98 11.15 -20.90
N ILE A 515 -1.15 10.50 -20.09
CA ILE A 515 0.13 9.93 -20.53
C ILE A 515 -0.09 8.87 -21.60
N ALA A 516 -1.03 7.95 -21.40
CA ALA A 516 -1.35 6.90 -22.37
C ALA A 516 -1.81 7.47 -23.72
N LYS A 517 -2.66 8.52 -23.69
CA LYS A 517 -3.11 9.25 -24.90
C LYS A 517 -1.93 9.90 -25.61
N THR A 518 -1.12 10.69 -24.90
CA THR A 518 0.02 11.42 -25.47
C THR A 518 1.04 10.46 -26.06
N ASN A 519 1.47 9.45 -25.31
CA ASN A 519 2.47 8.50 -25.76
C ASN A 519 1.97 7.67 -26.95
N GLY A 520 0.70 7.25 -26.94
CA GLY A 520 0.09 6.57 -28.09
C GLY A 520 0.09 7.42 -29.37
N ILE A 521 -0.12 8.73 -29.27
CA ILE A 521 -0.03 9.65 -30.42
C ILE A 521 1.41 9.79 -30.90
N VAL A 522 2.37 9.99 -29.99
CA VAL A 522 3.78 10.11 -30.33
C VAL A 522 4.27 8.86 -31.06
N LEU A 523 3.91 7.66 -30.59
CA LEU A 523 4.28 6.42 -31.25
C LEU A 523 3.64 6.26 -32.63
N LYS A 524 2.40 6.70 -32.83
CA LYS A 524 1.77 6.71 -34.17
C LYS A 524 2.51 7.61 -35.15
N LEU A 525 3.01 8.77 -34.69
CA LEU A 525 3.82 9.66 -35.51
C LEU A 525 5.17 9.03 -35.87
N LEU A 526 5.83 8.37 -34.91
CA LEU A 526 7.08 7.65 -35.18
C LEU A 526 6.87 6.52 -36.18
N LEU A 527 5.79 5.74 -36.01
CA LEU A 527 5.42 4.65 -36.90
C LEU A 527 5.13 5.14 -38.33
N SER A 528 4.54 6.34 -38.50
CA SER A 528 4.30 6.93 -39.82
C SER A 528 5.56 7.54 -40.46
N GLY A 529 6.73 7.40 -39.85
CA GLY A 529 8.00 7.94 -40.35
C GLY A 529 8.18 9.44 -40.13
N HIS A 530 7.35 10.08 -39.29
CA HIS A 530 7.48 11.50 -39.00
C HIS A 530 8.73 11.77 -38.16
N LYS A 531 9.58 12.71 -38.58
CA LYS A 531 10.84 13.10 -37.90
C LYS A 531 11.76 11.88 -37.62
N PRO A 532 12.38 11.27 -38.66
CA PRO A 532 13.17 10.03 -38.51
C PRO A 532 14.41 10.18 -37.63
N ASP A 533 15.05 11.36 -37.61
CA ASP A 533 16.30 11.58 -36.87
C ASP A 533 16.10 12.11 -35.45
N VAL A 534 14.84 12.27 -35.03
CA VAL A 534 14.53 12.85 -33.73
C VAL A 534 14.79 11.85 -32.61
N LYS A 535 15.63 12.27 -31.67
CA LYS A 535 15.90 11.53 -30.44
C LYS A 535 14.84 11.85 -29.39
N ILE A 536 14.28 10.81 -28.79
CA ILE A 536 13.21 10.89 -27.80
C ILE A 536 13.78 11.15 -26.41
N ASP A 537 13.11 12.03 -25.68
CA ASP A 537 13.34 12.25 -24.25
C ASP A 537 12.12 11.86 -23.41
N PHE A 538 12.35 11.56 -22.13
CA PHE A 538 11.34 11.14 -21.16
C PHE A 538 11.08 12.27 -20.16
N ASP A 539 9.84 12.74 -20.09
CA ASP A 539 9.42 13.76 -19.13
C ASP A 539 8.48 13.20 -18.07
N PHE A 540 8.98 13.15 -16.83
CA PHE A 540 8.27 12.69 -15.62
C PHE A 540 7.54 13.82 -14.88
N SER A 541 7.41 15.01 -15.47
CA SER A 541 6.72 16.15 -14.84
C SER A 541 5.23 15.89 -14.55
N LEU A 542 4.59 15.05 -15.38
CA LEU A 542 3.17 14.72 -15.26
C LEU A 542 2.90 13.63 -14.22
N HIS A 543 3.82 12.67 -14.08
CA HIS A 543 3.76 11.60 -13.09
C HIS A 543 5.14 10.99 -12.84
N ALA A 544 5.45 10.62 -11.59
CA ALA A 544 6.77 10.11 -11.20
C ALA A 544 7.11 8.75 -11.81
N HIS A 545 6.12 7.88 -12.00
CA HIS A 545 6.35 6.48 -12.45
C HIS A 545 6.25 6.27 -13.96
N TYR A 546 5.61 7.17 -14.70
CA TYR A 546 5.39 7.02 -16.15
C TYR A 546 5.70 8.33 -16.87
N PRO A 547 6.65 8.36 -17.81
CA PRO A 547 7.00 9.57 -18.51
C PRO A 547 6.07 9.83 -19.70
N THR A 548 5.96 11.09 -20.07
CA THR A 548 5.50 11.48 -21.40
C THR A 548 6.68 11.47 -22.39
N LEU A 549 6.43 10.99 -23.61
CA LEU A 549 7.43 10.98 -24.69
C LEU A 549 7.50 12.36 -25.34
N LYS A 550 8.71 12.92 -25.45
CA LYS A 550 8.97 14.19 -26.15
C LYS A 550 9.79 13.97 -27.42
N LEU A 551 9.23 14.42 -28.55
CA LEU A 551 9.88 14.54 -29.86
C LEU A 551 10.81 15.76 -29.87
#